data_AF-A0A1A3D9D7-F1
#
_entry.id   AF-A0A1A3D9D7-F1
#
_cell.length_a   1.000
_cell.length_b   1.000
_cell.length_c   1.000
_cell.angle_alpha   90.00
_cell.angle_beta   90.00
_cell.angle_gamma   90.00
#
_symmetry.space_group_name_H-M   'P 1'
#
loop_
_entity.id
_entity.type
_entity.pdbx_description
1 polymer ?
#
loop_
_entity_poly.entity_id
_entity_poly.type
_entity_poly.pdbx_seq_one_letter_code
_entity_poly.pdbx_strand_id
1 'polypeptide(L)'
;MALVAATVAAGKTPVPQLIAGRQTAVQGDTAPISPKMIDALRPMMRLVVTNGTAKEIAGCGEIYGKTGEAEFPGGSHSWFAGYRGDLAFASLIVGGGSSEWAVRMTKFMFEALPPNFLA
;
A
#
# COMPACT_ATOMS: atom_id res chain seq x y z
N MET A 1 4.15 5.08 4.74
CA MET A 1 3.43 3.83 4.40
C MET A 1 3.65 3.37 2.96
N ALA A 2 3.45 4.21 1.93
CA ALA A 2 3.64 3.77 0.52
C ALA A 2 5.04 3.19 0.25
N LEU A 3 6.09 3.80 0.80
CA LEU A 3 7.46 3.29 0.69
C LEU A 3 7.63 1.87 1.26
N VAL A 4 6.93 1.54 2.34
CA VAL A 4 6.94 0.18 2.92
C VAL A 4 6.33 -0.83 1.96
N ALA A 5 5.19 -0.48 1.36
CA ALA A 5 4.57 -1.34 0.34
C ALA A 5 5.47 -1.48 -0.90
N ALA A 6 6.12 -0.38 -1.32
CA ALA A 6 7.08 -0.40 -2.42
C ALA A 6 8.28 -1.30 -2.12
N THR A 7 8.77 -1.34 -0.88
CA THR A 7 9.83 -2.27 -0.46
C THR A 7 9.42 -3.73 -0.68
N VAL A 8 8.17 -4.09 -0.37
CA VAL A 8 7.66 -5.45 -0.60
C VAL A 8 7.45 -5.74 -2.09
N ALA A 9 6.95 -4.76 -2.85
CA ALA A 9 6.78 -4.87 -4.28
C ALA A 9 8.14 -5.10 -4.98
N ALA A 10 9.12 -4.24 -4.73
CA ALA A 10 10.42 -4.24 -5.39
C ALA A 10 11.44 -5.23 -4.80
N GLY A 11 11.19 -5.81 -3.62
CA GLY A 11 12.14 -6.67 -2.92
C GLY A 11 13.36 -5.92 -2.35
N LYS A 12 13.34 -4.59 -2.40
CA LYS A 12 14.34 -3.66 -1.85
C LYS A 12 13.65 -2.33 -1.61
N THR A 13 14.15 -1.53 -0.67
CA THR A 13 13.59 -0.19 -0.42
C THR A 13 14.00 0.76 -1.55
N PRO A 14 13.07 1.26 -2.38
CA PRO A 14 13.39 2.25 -3.40
C PRO A 14 13.78 3.58 -2.75
N VAL A 15 14.68 4.34 -3.36
CA VAL A 15 14.98 5.69 -2.89
C VAL A 15 13.92 6.65 -3.48
N PRO A 16 13.06 7.27 -2.65
CA PRO A 16 12.02 8.16 -3.17
C PRO A 16 12.63 9.43 -3.76
N GLN A 17 12.03 9.93 -4.84
CA GLN A 17 12.39 11.22 -5.45
C GLN A 17 11.13 12.09 -5.52
N LEU A 18 11.23 13.32 -5.03
CA LEU A 18 10.13 14.29 -5.09
C LEU A 18 10.31 15.28 -6.26
N ILE A 19 11.55 15.72 -6.49
CA ILE A 19 11.88 16.71 -7.51
C ILE A 19 12.70 16.02 -8.60
N ALA A 20 12.17 16.03 -9.83
CA ALA A 20 12.85 15.47 -11.00
C ALA A 20 14.24 16.10 -11.18
N GLY A 21 15.23 15.29 -11.50
CA GLY A 21 16.63 15.73 -11.68
C GLY A 21 17.39 16.04 -10.39
N ARG A 22 16.72 16.06 -9.22
CA ARG A 22 17.38 16.21 -7.92
C ARG A 22 17.57 14.85 -7.27
N GLN A 23 18.82 14.45 -7.06
CA GLN A 23 19.14 13.19 -6.38
C GLN A 23 18.79 13.28 -4.90
N THR A 24 18.12 12.25 -4.39
CA THR A 24 17.84 12.09 -2.95
C THR A 24 19.08 11.53 -2.26
N ALA A 25 19.53 12.21 -1.21
CA ALA A 25 20.58 11.69 -0.33
C ALA A 25 19.96 10.77 0.73
N VAL A 26 20.55 9.59 0.91
CA VAL A 26 20.21 8.68 2.00
C VAL A 26 21.28 8.80 3.08
N GLN A 27 20.85 8.96 4.33
CA GLN A 27 21.74 9.11 5.50
C GLN A 27 21.42 8.01 6.52
N GLY A 28 22.45 7.47 7.16
CA GLY A 28 22.33 6.39 8.13
C GLY A 28 22.22 5.00 7.49
N ASP A 29 22.20 3.98 8.34
CA ASP A 29 22.17 2.58 7.91
C ASP A 29 20.76 2.14 7.56
N THR A 30 20.65 1.31 6.51
CA THR A 30 19.40 0.66 6.12
C THR A 30 19.55 -0.85 6.23
N ALA A 31 18.69 -1.48 7.03
CA ALA A 31 18.57 -2.93 7.02
C ALA A 31 17.84 -3.38 5.74
N PRO A 32 18.44 -4.23 4.89
CA PRO A 32 17.77 -4.73 3.70
C PRO A 32 16.64 -5.69 4.09
N ILE A 33 15.57 -5.69 3.30
CA ILE A 33 14.54 -6.72 3.40
C ILE A 33 15.11 -8.04 2.84
N SER A 34 14.93 -9.13 3.57
CA SER A 34 15.43 -10.44 3.11
C SER A 34 14.45 -11.10 2.13
N PRO A 35 14.92 -11.96 1.21
CA PRO A 35 14.05 -12.75 0.34
C PRO A 35 12.99 -13.54 1.14
N LYS A 36 13.39 -14.15 2.27
CA LYS A 36 12.47 -14.87 3.18
C LYS A 36 11.32 -13.99 3.68
N MET A 37 11.58 -12.72 3.99
CA MET A 37 10.53 -11.78 4.39
C MET A 37 9.59 -11.47 3.23
N ILE A 38 10.13 -11.27 2.02
CA ILE A 38 9.33 -11.01 0.82
C ILE A 38 8.41 -12.20 0.49
N ASP A 39 8.97 -13.41 0.50
CA ASP A 39 8.25 -14.64 0.20
C ASP A 39 7.11 -14.90 1.19
N ALA A 40 7.27 -14.46 2.45
CA ALA A 40 6.21 -14.52 3.44
C ALA A 40 5.17 -13.38 3.29
N LEU A 41 5.63 -12.15 3.06
CA LEU A 41 4.77 -10.96 3.06
C LEU A 41 3.83 -10.93 1.85
N ARG A 42 4.30 -11.25 0.64
CA ARG A 42 3.49 -11.10 -0.57
C ARG A 42 2.23 -11.98 -0.54
N PRO A 43 2.29 -13.29 -0.21
CA PRO A 43 1.08 -14.10 -0.09
C PRO A 43 0.13 -13.60 0.99
N MET A 44 0.64 -13.17 2.16
CA MET A 44 -0.19 -12.61 3.23
C MET A 44 -0.90 -11.33 2.78
N MET A 45 -0.20 -10.42 2.11
CA MET A 45 -0.76 -9.19 1.56
C MET A 45 -1.78 -9.47 0.45
N ARG A 46 -1.56 -10.52 -0.37
CA ARG A 46 -2.55 -10.94 -1.36
C ARG A 46 -3.82 -11.46 -0.69
N LEU A 47 -3.66 -12.24 0.38
CA LEU A 47 -4.77 -12.84 1.11
C LEU A 47 -5.70 -11.79 1.73
N VAL A 48 -5.18 -10.62 2.12
CA VAL A 48 -6.00 -9.50 2.61
C VAL A 48 -7.03 -9.06 1.55
N VAL A 49 -6.67 -9.13 0.27
CA VAL A 49 -7.54 -8.73 -0.84
C VAL A 49 -8.42 -9.89 -1.31
N THR A 50 -7.87 -11.09 -1.43
CA THR A 50 -8.63 -12.25 -1.95
C THR A 50 -9.55 -12.86 -0.90
N ASN A 51 -9.17 -12.82 0.38
CA ASN A 51 -9.94 -13.43 1.47
C ASN A 51 -10.03 -12.60 2.77
N GLY A 52 -9.60 -11.34 2.78
CA GLY A 52 -9.53 -10.53 4.00
C GLY A 52 -10.35 -9.24 4.00
N THR A 53 -9.84 -8.26 4.73
CA THR A 53 -10.48 -6.96 4.99
C THR A 53 -10.52 -6.02 3.79
N ALA A 54 -9.82 -6.33 2.69
CA ALA A 54 -9.80 -5.52 1.47
C ALA A 54 -10.55 -6.17 0.29
N LYS A 55 -11.46 -7.11 0.54
CA LYS A 55 -12.20 -7.84 -0.52
C LYS A 55 -12.87 -6.94 -1.55
N GLU A 56 -13.39 -5.79 -1.14
CA GLU A 56 -14.13 -4.89 -2.04
C GLU A 56 -13.31 -4.32 -3.21
N ILE A 57 -11.98 -4.32 -3.11
CA ILE A 57 -11.06 -3.82 -4.15
C ILE A 57 -10.58 -4.91 -5.11
N ALA A 58 -10.98 -6.18 -4.92
CA ALA A 58 -10.47 -7.31 -5.69
C ALA A 58 -10.73 -7.22 -7.21
N GLY A 59 -11.74 -6.44 -7.62
CA GLY A 59 -12.05 -6.17 -9.04
C GLY A 59 -11.11 -5.18 -9.73
N CYS A 60 -10.20 -4.53 -8.99
CA CYS A 60 -9.29 -3.51 -9.51
C CYS A 60 -7.91 -4.08 -9.88
N GLY A 61 -7.83 -5.36 -10.27
CA GLY A 61 -6.59 -6.04 -10.65
C GLY A 61 -5.86 -6.74 -9.48
N GLU A 62 -4.63 -7.18 -9.72
CA GLU A 62 -3.82 -7.91 -8.74
C GLU A 62 -3.20 -7.00 -7.67
N ILE A 63 -4.02 -6.67 -6.68
CA ILE A 63 -3.62 -5.83 -5.55
C ILE A 63 -3.11 -6.70 -4.39
N TYR A 64 -2.07 -6.20 -3.75
CA TYR A 64 -1.46 -6.72 -2.53
C TYR A 64 -1.47 -5.61 -1.49
N GLY A 65 -1.99 -5.83 -0.29
CA GLY A 65 -2.03 -4.76 0.69
C GLY A 65 -2.31 -5.20 2.10
N LYS A 66 -2.37 -4.22 2.99
CA LYS A 66 -2.81 -4.39 4.37
C LYS A 66 -3.67 -3.21 4.78
N THR A 67 -4.83 -3.51 5.36
CA THR A 67 -5.71 -2.52 5.99
C THR A 67 -5.33 -2.35 7.47
N GLY A 68 -5.74 -1.24 8.06
CA GLY A 68 -5.81 -1.15 9.50
C GLY A 68 -6.49 0.13 9.99
N GLU A 69 -6.45 0.24 11.30
CA GLU A 69 -7.11 1.29 12.07
C GLU A 69 -6.11 1.88 13.07
N ALA A 70 -6.34 3.12 13.48
CA ALA A 70 -5.58 3.78 14.53
C ALA A 70 -6.51 4.57 15.43
N GLU A 71 -6.73 4.06 16.64
CA GLU A 71 -7.70 4.60 17.59
C GLU A 71 -7.22 5.90 18.26
N PHE A 72 -8.19 6.76 18.57
CA PHE A 72 -8.02 7.97 19.37
C PHE A 72 -9.28 8.21 20.21
N PRO A 73 -9.26 9.05 21.25
CA PRO A 73 -10.46 9.34 22.04
C PRO A 73 -11.60 9.87 21.15
N GLY A 74 -12.68 9.09 21.04
CA GLY A 74 -13.86 9.44 20.23
C GLY A 74 -13.83 8.95 18.77
N GLY A 75 -12.86 8.14 18.34
CA GLY A 75 -12.89 7.56 16.99
C GLY A 75 -11.65 6.75 16.59
N SER A 76 -11.55 6.47 15.30
CA SER A 76 -10.41 5.76 14.70
C SER A 76 -10.08 6.30 13.31
N HIS A 77 -8.81 6.34 12.93
CA HIS A 77 -8.39 6.61 11.56
C HIS A 77 -8.43 5.32 10.72
N SER A 78 -8.90 5.43 9.48
CA SER A 78 -8.99 4.32 8.53
C SER A 78 -7.81 4.38 7.56
N TRP A 79 -7.05 3.30 7.41
CA TRP A 79 -5.93 3.28 6.45
C TRP A 79 -5.81 1.99 5.65
N PHE A 80 -5.28 2.12 4.44
CA PHE A 80 -4.95 1.01 3.54
C PHE A 80 -3.66 1.33 2.80
N ALA A 81 -2.70 0.40 2.79
CA ALA A 81 -1.46 0.54 2.05
C ALA A 81 -1.15 -0.75 1.29
N GLY A 82 -0.58 -0.62 0.10
CA GLY A 82 -0.38 -1.76 -0.77
C GLY A 82 0.26 -1.40 -2.10
N TYR A 83 0.24 -2.33 -3.03
CA TYR A 83 0.73 -2.14 -4.40
C TYR A 83 -0.11 -2.92 -5.42
N ARG A 84 -0.08 -2.44 -6.67
CA ARG A 84 -0.61 -3.08 -7.89
C ARG A 84 0.40 -2.85 -9.01
N GLY A 85 0.95 -3.92 -9.57
CA GLY A 85 2.07 -3.80 -10.51
C GLY A 85 3.23 -3.02 -9.87
N ASP A 86 3.70 -1.97 -10.53
CA ASP A 86 4.77 -1.09 -10.06
C ASP A 86 4.27 0.12 -9.23
N LEU A 87 2.95 0.26 -9.05
CA LEU A 87 2.39 1.35 -8.24
C LEU A 87 2.23 0.91 -6.78
N ALA A 88 2.96 1.55 -5.87
CA ALA A 88 2.71 1.48 -4.43
C ALA A 88 1.87 2.67 -3.95
N PHE A 89 0.95 2.43 -3.02
CA PHE A 89 0.02 3.44 -2.51
C PHE A 89 -0.10 3.40 -0.99
N ALA A 90 -0.59 4.52 -0.43
CA ALA A 90 -1.08 4.60 0.94
C ALA A 90 -2.25 5.59 1.00
N SER A 91 -3.34 5.13 1.58
CA SER A 91 -4.61 5.84 1.72
C SER A 91 -4.94 5.96 3.20
N LEU A 92 -5.33 7.15 3.63
CA LEU A 92 -5.68 7.47 5.02
C LEU A 92 -6.93 8.36 5.03
N ILE A 93 -7.90 8.00 5.86
CA ILE A 93 -9.04 8.84 6.22
C ILE A 93 -8.94 9.14 7.71
N VAL A 94 -8.62 10.39 8.03
CA VAL A 94 -8.54 10.87 9.41
C VAL A 94 -9.95 10.83 10.01
N GLY A 95 -10.12 10.03 11.05
CA GLY A 95 -11.43 9.84 11.71
C GLY A 95 -12.40 9.02 10.87
N GLY A 96 -11.90 8.26 9.89
CA GLY A 96 -12.74 7.46 8.99
C GLY A 96 -13.37 6.22 9.62
N GLY A 97 -13.03 5.86 10.86
CA GLY A 97 -13.51 4.64 11.51
C GLY A 97 -12.97 3.39 10.82
N SER A 98 -13.87 2.48 10.43
CA SER A 98 -13.55 1.19 9.80
C SER A 98 -12.53 1.30 8.66
N SER A 99 -11.56 0.39 8.64
CA SER A 99 -10.55 0.33 7.56
C SER A 99 -11.15 0.11 6.15
N GLU A 100 -12.39 -0.35 6.05
CA GLU A 100 -13.13 -0.52 4.79
C GLU A 100 -13.28 0.80 4.01
N TRP A 101 -13.39 1.93 4.70
CA TRP A 101 -13.55 3.23 4.04
C TRP A 101 -12.29 3.65 3.29
N ALA A 102 -11.11 3.38 3.84
CA ALA A 102 -9.86 3.58 3.12
C ALA A 102 -9.78 2.67 1.88
N VAL A 103 -10.23 1.41 1.99
CA VAL A 103 -10.29 0.47 0.85
C VAL A 103 -11.19 1.00 -0.26
N ARG A 104 -12.40 1.49 0.07
CA ARG A 104 -13.34 2.07 -0.90
C ARG A 104 -12.79 3.33 -1.58
N MET A 105 -12.12 4.19 -0.83
CA MET A 105 -11.47 5.38 -1.40
C MET A 105 -10.32 5.01 -2.34
N THR A 106 -9.50 4.01 -1.99
CA THR A 106 -8.48 3.48 -2.90
C THR A 106 -9.10 2.82 -4.14
N LYS A 107 -10.22 2.12 -3.99
CA LYS A 107 -10.96 1.55 -5.13
C LYS A 107 -11.39 2.63 -6.11
N PHE A 108 -12.01 3.70 -5.61
CA PHE A 108 -12.41 4.82 -6.43
C PHE A 108 -11.23 5.46 -7.17
N MET A 109 -10.09 5.60 -6.50
CA MET A 109 -8.85 6.06 -7.15
C MET A 109 -8.46 5.14 -8.32
N PHE A 110 -8.45 3.81 -8.14
CA PHE A 110 -8.10 2.88 -9.21
C PHE A 110 -9.09 2.86 -10.36
N GLU A 111 -10.39 3.01 -10.10
CA GLU A 111 -11.44 3.10 -11.12
C GLU A 111 -11.36 4.40 -11.94
N ALA A 112 -10.78 5.45 -11.36
CA ALA A 112 -10.55 6.72 -12.04
C ALA A 112 -9.25 6.76 -12.88
N LEU A 113 -8.37 5.77 -12.76
CA LEU A 113 -7.15 5.69 -13.57
C LEU A 113 -7.47 5.28 -15.02
N PRO A 114 -6.62 5.65 -16.00
CA PRO A 114 -6.78 5.19 -17.37
C PRO A 114 -6.85 3.65 -17.45
N PRO A 115 -7.60 3.09 -18.40
CA PRO A 115 -7.60 1.66 -18.65
C PRO A 115 -6.16 1.13 -18.81
N ASN A 116 -5.86 0.00 -18.17
CA ASN A 116 -4.55 -0.66 -18.19
C ASN A 116 -3.37 0.14 -17.58
N PHE A 117 -3.63 1.20 -16.80
CA PHE A 117 -2.58 1.90 -16.06
C PHE A 117 -1.92 0.97 -15.03
N LEU A 118 -0.72 0.48 -15.38
CA LEU A 118 0.10 -0.43 -14.57
C LEU A 118 -0.67 -1.68 -14.10
N ALA A 119 -1.62 -2.15 -14.92
CA ALA A 119 -2.42 -3.35 -14.69
C ALA A 119 -1.82 -4.56 -15.42
#